data_AF-A0A1D2SDT3-F1
#
_entry.id   AF-A0A1D2SDT3-F1
#
_cell.length_a   1.000
_cell.length_b   1.000
_cell.length_c   1.000
_cell.angle_alpha   90.00
_cell.angle_beta   90.00
_cell.angle_gamma   90.00
#
_symmetry.space_group_name_H-M   'P 1'
#
loop_
_entity.id
_entity.type
_entity.pdbx_description
1 polymer ?
#
loop_
_entity_poly.entity_id
_entity_poly.type
_entity_poly.pdbx_seq_one_letter_code
_entity_poly.pdbx_strand_id
1 'polypeptide(L)'
;MNTVAHGPDARAGAPGPVPSIADPRGGPLYQRLIDLIPGRSRPRAGDYRLTRRNVFMLPTRAGLLLAAVVLTMLVTAVNYQLSLGHALTFLVAAVALVAMLHTWRNLAMLTLRAGRADPVFAGQIAEFTLIARNPTKLERFALCLNAAGMAQPEYFDVAPGTEHFVTIALPARRRGWMQVPRLTLATTFPMGIWRAWARWHPALRVLVYPQPETPAAPLPARVAASGEGSARGQGSEDIAALRPYAPGDSPRLVAWKAIARTASENLISKQFDGGDLGELSLEWSALPASMGSEARLSRLTRWVLDADAAGVRYSLEIPGTRIAIDHGAAHLTRCLEALATWGA
;
A
#
# COMPACT_ATOMS: atom_id res chain seq x y z
N MET A 1 -26.23 49.75 -33.60
CA MET A 1 -25.63 49.53 -32.27
C MET A 1 -25.88 48.09 -31.89
N ASN A 2 -24.90 47.18 -32.05
CA ASN A 2 -23.93 46.74 -31.02
C ASN A 2 -24.64 46.50 -29.67
N THR A 3 -24.66 45.29 -29.09
CA THR A 3 -23.47 44.52 -28.66
C THR A 3 -23.75 43.03 -28.40
N VAL A 4 -22.67 42.26 -28.56
CA VAL A 4 -22.40 40.85 -28.28
C VAL A 4 -22.44 40.52 -26.78
N ALA A 5 -22.84 39.29 -26.40
CA ALA A 5 -22.32 38.61 -25.21
C ALA A 5 -22.24 37.09 -25.44
N HIS A 6 -21.02 36.57 -25.26
CA HIS A 6 -20.54 35.21 -25.45
C HIS A 6 -21.01 34.23 -24.36
N GLY A 7 -21.35 32.99 -24.76
CA GLY A 7 -21.06 31.78 -23.95
C GLY A 7 -19.61 31.34 -24.15
N PRO A 8 -19.00 30.58 -23.22
CA PRO A 8 -19.19 29.13 -23.27
C PRO A 8 -19.16 28.39 -21.91
N ASP A 9 -20.09 27.44 -21.73
CA ASP A 9 -19.97 26.35 -20.75
C ASP A 9 -19.11 25.21 -21.34
N ALA A 10 -17.82 25.20 -21.00
CA ALA A 10 -16.91 24.10 -21.29
C ALA A 10 -17.12 22.98 -20.26
N ARG A 11 -18.00 22.03 -20.56
CA ARG A 11 -18.08 20.76 -19.82
C ARG A 11 -16.83 19.93 -20.11
N ALA A 12 -15.99 19.80 -19.09
CA ALA A 12 -14.85 18.89 -19.07
C ALA A 12 -15.30 17.46 -19.37
N GLY A 13 -14.82 16.91 -20.49
CA GLY A 13 -15.02 15.51 -20.85
C GLY A 13 -14.27 14.61 -19.87
N ALA A 14 -14.99 13.65 -19.28
CA ALA A 14 -14.40 12.56 -18.53
C ALA A 14 -13.41 11.77 -19.43
N PRO A 15 -12.25 11.34 -18.92
CA PRO A 15 -11.37 10.46 -19.68
C PRO A 15 -12.12 9.15 -19.94
N GLY A 16 -12.31 8.83 -21.22
CA GLY A 16 -12.94 7.59 -21.66
C GLY A 16 -12.18 6.35 -21.14
N PRO A 17 -12.86 5.20 -21.01
CA PRO A 17 -12.22 3.98 -20.57
C PRO A 17 -11.09 3.61 -21.54
N VAL A 18 -9.87 3.52 -21.02
CA VAL A 18 -8.72 2.99 -21.75
C VAL A 18 -9.08 1.57 -22.21
N PRO A 19 -9.01 1.25 -23.51
CA PRO A 19 -9.30 -0.09 -23.97
C PRO A 19 -8.36 -1.08 -23.28
N SER A 20 -8.94 -2.05 -22.58
CA SER A 20 -8.24 -3.18 -21.99
C SER A 20 -7.41 -3.87 -23.08
N ILE A 21 -6.09 -3.63 -23.06
CA ILE A 21 -5.15 -4.30 -23.93
C ILE A 21 -5.20 -5.77 -23.50
N ALA A 22 -5.73 -6.59 -24.41
CA ALA A 22 -5.82 -8.03 -24.28
C ALA A 22 -4.58 -8.59 -23.57
N ASP A 23 -4.82 -9.29 -22.45
CA ASP A 23 -3.81 -9.99 -21.66
C ASP A 23 -2.86 -10.75 -22.59
N PRO A 24 -1.64 -10.25 -22.83
CA PRO A 24 -0.68 -10.95 -23.66
C PRO A 24 -0.06 -11.99 -22.74
N ARG A 25 -0.82 -13.05 -22.45
CA ARG A 25 -0.32 -14.28 -21.84
C ARG A 25 0.75 -14.85 -22.77
N GLY A 26 1.96 -14.28 -22.67
CA GLY A 26 3.17 -14.94 -23.09
C GLY A 26 3.11 -16.31 -22.44
N GLY A 27 3.13 -17.35 -23.27
CA GLY A 27 2.93 -18.72 -22.79
C GLY A 27 3.80 -19.05 -21.58
N PRO A 28 3.44 -20.09 -20.81
CA PRO A 28 4.15 -20.48 -19.58
C PRO A 28 5.66 -20.71 -19.80
N LEU A 29 6.07 -21.05 -21.02
CA LEU A 29 7.47 -21.16 -21.46
C LEU A 29 8.26 -19.84 -21.46
N TYR A 30 7.64 -18.72 -21.85
CA TYR A 30 8.32 -17.42 -21.90
C TYR A 30 8.49 -16.81 -20.51
N GLN A 31 7.48 -16.96 -19.64
CA GLN A 31 7.61 -16.58 -18.23
C GLN A 31 8.76 -17.38 -17.58
N ARG A 32 8.84 -18.69 -17.84
CA ARG A 32 9.96 -19.53 -17.39
C ARG A 32 11.33 -19.05 -17.90
N LEU A 33 11.46 -18.66 -19.17
CA LEU A 33 12.72 -18.12 -19.71
C LEU A 33 13.11 -16.78 -19.06
N ILE A 34 12.14 -15.91 -18.77
CA ILE A 34 12.35 -14.64 -18.07
C ILE A 34 12.81 -14.88 -16.63
N ASP A 35 12.21 -15.87 -15.96
CA ASP A 35 12.55 -16.29 -14.60
C ASP A 35 13.92 -16.99 -14.53
N LEU A 36 14.31 -17.69 -15.59
CA LEU A 36 15.57 -18.45 -15.71
C LEU A 36 16.82 -17.58 -15.84
N ILE A 37 16.73 -16.36 -16.39
CA ILE A 37 17.90 -15.47 -16.46
C ILE A 37 18.22 -15.05 -15.02
N PRO A 38 19.28 -15.50 -14.35
CA PRO A 38 19.49 -15.25 -12.94
C PRO A 38 20.06 -13.84 -12.76
N GLY A 39 19.18 -12.85 -12.62
CA GLY A 39 19.59 -11.53 -12.16
C GLY A 39 19.78 -11.63 -10.66
N ARG A 40 21.01 -11.79 -10.17
CA ARG A 40 21.38 -11.48 -8.78
C ARG A 40 21.27 -9.96 -8.55
N SER A 41 20.07 -9.41 -8.76
CA SER A 41 19.79 -8.01 -8.51
C SER A 41 19.58 -7.85 -7.02
N ARG A 42 20.59 -7.28 -6.35
CA ARG A 42 20.48 -6.79 -4.97
C ARG A 42 19.44 -5.67 -4.93
N PRO A 43 18.75 -5.47 -3.80
CA PRO A 43 17.90 -4.30 -3.61
C PRO A 43 18.70 -3.02 -3.89
N ARG A 44 18.18 -2.16 -4.76
CA ARG A 44 18.83 -0.88 -5.11
C ARG A 44 17.99 0.27 -4.57
N ALA A 45 18.64 1.14 -3.82
CA ALA A 45 18.09 2.43 -3.43
C ALA A 45 18.29 3.44 -4.58
N GLY A 46 17.37 4.41 -4.67
CA GLY A 46 17.44 5.51 -5.62
C GLY A 46 16.93 5.18 -7.03
N ASP A 47 17.29 6.05 -7.96
CA ASP A 47 16.76 6.08 -9.31
C ASP A 47 17.37 4.97 -10.17
N TYR A 48 16.51 4.11 -10.71
CA TYR A 48 16.91 3.02 -11.59
C TYR A 48 16.58 3.35 -13.04
N ARG A 49 17.60 3.81 -13.77
CA ARG A 49 17.48 4.12 -15.20
C ARG A 49 17.62 2.86 -16.05
N LEU A 50 16.63 2.63 -16.91
CA LEU A 50 16.66 1.56 -17.89
C LEU A 50 17.59 1.94 -19.05
N THR A 51 18.68 1.20 -19.21
CA THR A 51 19.66 1.37 -20.29
C THR A 51 19.70 0.15 -21.21
N ARG A 52 20.47 0.20 -22.30
CA ARG A 52 20.68 -0.92 -23.23
C ARG A 52 21.08 -2.23 -22.55
N ARG A 53 21.81 -2.16 -21.43
CA ARG A 53 22.34 -3.34 -20.74
C ARG A 53 21.30 -4.08 -19.90
N ASN A 54 20.19 -3.42 -19.56
CA ASN A 54 19.20 -3.93 -18.60
C ASN A 54 17.84 -4.21 -19.24
N VAL A 55 17.68 -3.88 -20.52
CA VAL A 55 16.48 -4.15 -21.32
C VAL A 55 16.76 -5.34 -22.20
N PHE A 56 16.01 -6.42 -21.98
CA PHE A 56 16.04 -7.63 -22.79
C PHE A 56 14.86 -7.64 -23.76
N MET A 57 14.99 -8.35 -24.87
CA MET A 57 13.97 -8.42 -25.90
C MET A 57 13.91 -9.80 -26.53
N LEU A 58 12.69 -10.30 -26.76
CA LEU A 58 12.43 -11.56 -27.45
C LEU A 58 11.20 -11.42 -28.37
N PRO A 59 11.14 -12.19 -29.47
CA PRO A 59 9.92 -12.27 -30.27
C PRO A 59 8.80 -12.94 -29.47
N THR A 60 7.58 -12.46 -29.63
CA THR A 60 6.38 -13.10 -29.07
C THR A 60 5.95 -14.29 -29.94
N ARG A 61 4.90 -15.01 -29.55
CA ARG A 61 4.28 -16.04 -30.40
C ARG A 61 3.84 -15.48 -31.76
N ALA A 62 3.26 -14.28 -31.77
CA ALA A 62 2.89 -13.60 -33.00
C ALA A 62 4.14 -13.21 -33.82
N GLY A 63 5.21 -12.76 -33.16
CA GLY A 63 6.50 -12.51 -33.82
C GLY A 63 7.13 -13.75 -34.44
N LEU A 64 7.06 -14.90 -33.77
CA LEU A 64 7.54 -16.18 -34.31
C LEU A 64 6.69 -16.66 -35.50
N LEU A 65 5.36 -16.52 -35.42
CA LEU A 65 4.48 -16.84 -36.53
C LEU A 65 4.73 -15.92 -37.73
N LEU A 66 4.91 -14.62 -37.50
CA LEU A 66 5.30 -13.67 -38.55
C LEU A 66 6.63 -14.05 -39.18
N ALA A 67 7.63 -14.42 -38.36
CA ALA A 67 8.93 -14.86 -38.87
C ALA A 67 8.80 -16.13 -39.74
N ALA A 68 7.96 -17.09 -39.35
CA ALA A 68 7.68 -18.28 -40.15
C ALA A 68 6.99 -17.93 -41.49
N VAL A 69 6.03 -17.00 -41.49
CA VAL A 69 5.37 -16.51 -42.71
C VAL A 69 6.37 -15.82 -43.63
N VAL A 70 7.19 -14.90 -43.11
CA VAL A 70 8.23 -14.21 -43.87
C VAL A 70 9.24 -15.19 -44.46
N LEU A 71 9.63 -16.22 -43.71
CA LEU A 71 10.52 -17.27 -44.21
C LEU A 71 9.89 -18.07 -45.34
N THR A 72 8.63 -18.47 -45.20
CA THR A 72 7.88 -19.19 -46.25
C THR A 72 7.69 -18.33 -47.51
N MET A 73 7.40 -17.04 -47.34
CA MET A 73 7.33 -16.08 -48.45
C MET A 73 8.68 -15.96 -49.15
N LEU A 74 9.78 -15.91 -48.40
CA LEU A 74 11.14 -15.84 -48.95
C LEU A 74 11.46 -17.09 -49.78
N VAL A 75 11.21 -18.28 -49.23
CA VAL A 75 11.43 -19.56 -49.93
C VAL A 75 10.59 -19.64 -51.20
N THR A 76 9.32 -19.26 -51.11
CA THR A 76 8.41 -19.21 -52.28
C THR A 76 8.94 -18.24 -53.34
N ALA A 77 9.32 -17.02 -52.97
CA ALA A 77 9.82 -16.01 -53.90
C ALA A 77 11.11 -16.47 -54.59
N VAL A 78 12.04 -17.09 -53.85
CA VAL A 78 13.27 -17.69 -54.40
C VAL A 78 12.95 -18.82 -55.36
N ASN A 79 12.06 -19.74 -54.97
CA ASN A 79 11.74 -20.93 -55.76
C ASN A 79 11.05 -20.58 -57.10
N TYR A 80 10.18 -19.57 -57.10
CA TYR A 80 9.43 -19.15 -58.28
C TYR A 80 10.04 -17.94 -59.01
N GLN A 81 11.22 -17.46 -58.59
CA GLN A 81 11.90 -16.27 -59.14
C GLN A 81 10.97 -15.03 -59.23
N LEU A 82 10.08 -14.86 -58.24
CA LEU A 82 9.10 -13.79 -58.21
C LEU A 82 9.70 -12.51 -57.61
N SER A 83 10.16 -11.59 -58.45
CA SER A 83 10.73 -10.29 -58.02
C SER A 83 9.82 -9.50 -57.07
N LEU A 84 8.51 -9.49 -57.34
CA LEU A 84 7.53 -8.83 -56.47
C LEU A 84 7.42 -9.51 -55.09
N GLY A 85 7.58 -10.84 -55.04
CA GLY A 85 7.59 -11.62 -53.80
C GLY A 85 8.75 -11.23 -52.89
N HIS A 86 9.93 -10.99 -53.45
CA HIS A 86 11.08 -10.48 -52.69
C HIS A 86 10.80 -9.09 -52.09
N ALA A 87 10.26 -8.17 -52.90
CA ALA A 87 9.95 -6.82 -52.44
C ALA A 87 8.99 -6.82 -51.24
N LEU A 88 7.89 -7.59 -51.32
CA LEU A 88 6.92 -7.70 -50.23
C LEU A 88 7.53 -8.36 -48.98
N THR A 89 8.30 -9.43 -49.17
CA THR A 89 8.94 -10.15 -48.06
C THR A 89 9.90 -9.25 -47.28
N PHE A 90 10.76 -8.50 -48.00
CA PHE A 90 11.69 -7.57 -47.36
C PHE A 90 10.99 -6.37 -46.73
N LEU A 91 9.88 -5.89 -47.32
CA LEU A 91 9.07 -4.83 -46.73
C LEU A 91 8.50 -5.28 -45.37
N VAL A 92 7.88 -6.46 -45.30
CA VAL A 92 7.32 -6.99 -44.05
C VAL A 92 8.42 -7.24 -43.02
N ALA A 93 9.57 -7.78 -43.44
CA ALA A 93 10.73 -7.97 -42.56
C ALA A 93 11.27 -6.63 -42.02
N ALA A 94 11.36 -5.61 -42.87
CA ALA A 94 11.81 -4.28 -42.48
C ALA A 94 10.85 -3.64 -41.46
N VAL A 95 9.53 -3.75 -41.68
CA VAL A 95 8.53 -3.29 -40.71
C VAL A 95 8.69 -4.01 -39.37
N ALA A 96 8.93 -5.33 -39.37
CA ALA A 96 9.16 -6.09 -38.15
C ALA A 96 10.43 -5.63 -37.40
N LEU A 97 11.51 -5.32 -38.12
CA LEU A 97 12.75 -4.78 -37.54
C LEU A 97 12.58 -3.36 -37.00
N VAL A 98 11.84 -2.50 -37.70
CA VAL A 98 11.51 -1.14 -37.21
C VAL A 98 10.66 -1.22 -35.95
N ALA A 99 9.65 -2.10 -35.93
CA ALA A 99 8.86 -2.35 -34.74
C ALA A 99 9.72 -2.84 -33.56
N MET A 100 10.75 -3.66 -33.81
CA MET A 100 11.75 -4.04 -32.79
C MET A 100 12.39 -2.81 -32.14
N LEU A 101 12.84 -1.85 -32.95
CA LEU A 101 13.46 -0.62 -32.47
C LEU A 101 12.48 0.24 -31.67
N HIS A 102 11.21 0.32 -32.10
CA HIS A 102 10.17 1.05 -31.37
C HIS A 102 9.86 0.39 -30.02
N THR A 103 9.72 -0.94 -29.97
CA THR A 103 9.50 -1.67 -28.71
C THR A 103 10.67 -1.46 -27.74
N TRP A 104 11.90 -1.47 -28.25
CA TRP A 104 13.08 -1.23 -27.42
C TRP A 104 13.10 0.21 -26.88
N ARG A 105 12.86 1.20 -27.75
CA ARG A 105 12.79 2.62 -27.38
C ARG A 105 11.66 2.92 -26.42
N ASN A 106 10.55 2.18 -26.48
CA ASN A 106 9.40 2.34 -25.60
C ASN A 106 9.73 2.02 -24.13
N LEU A 107 10.67 1.10 -23.89
CA LEU A 107 11.12 0.73 -22.54
C LEU A 107 12.43 1.42 -22.12
N ALA A 108 13.37 1.60 -23.04
CA ALA A 108 14.67 2.18 -22.74
C ALA A 108 14.57 3.65 -22.31
N MET A 109 15.47 4.10 -21.44
CA MET A 109 15.57 5.48 -20.92
C MET A 109 14.46 5.90 -19.94
N LEU A 110 13.53 5.01 -19.60
CA LEU A 110 12.66 5.20 -18.44
C LEU A 110 13.47 5.14 -17.14
N THR A 111 13.10 5.95 -16.17
CA THR A 111 13.70 5.93 -14.83
C THR A 111 12.63 5.49 -13.84
N LEU A 112 12.93 4.44 -13.08
CA LEU A 112 12.05 3.91 -12.05
C LEU A 112 12.55 4.33 -10.68
N ARG A 113 11.66 4.83 -9.83
CA ARG A 113 11.98 5.25 -8.46
C ARG A 113 11.03 4.57 -7.48
N ALA A 114 11.57 4.14 -6.35
CA ALA A 114 10.75 3.68 -5.24
C ALA A 114 10.02 4.88 -4.63
N GLY A 115 8.70 4.77 -4.48
CA GLY A 115 7.91 5.74 -3.75
C GLY A 115 7.80 5.35 -2.28
N ARG A 116 6.57 5.29 -1.78
CA ARG A 116 6.25 4.99 -0.38
C ARG A 116 5.33 3.77 -0.28
N ALA A 117 5.25 3.21 0.92
CA ALA A 117 4.26 2.21 1.28
C ALA A 117 3.86 2.46 2.73
N ASP A 118 2.56 2.45 2.98
CA ASP A 118 2.02 2.69 4.31
C ASP A 118 1.92 1.36 5.09
N PRO A 119 2.22 1.34 6.40
CA PRO A 119 2.13 0.13 7.21
C PRO A 119 0.74 -0.51 7.18
N VAL A 120 0.69 -1.85 7.18
CA VAL A 120 -0.56 -2.62 7.15
C VAL A 120 -0.55 -3.73 8.21
N PHE A 121 -1.70 -4.30 8.53
CA PHE A 121 -1.77 -5.46 9.43
C PHE A 121 -1.55 -6.77 8.67
N ALA A 122 -1.01 -7.78 9.36
CA ALA A 122 -0.89 -9.11 8.82
C ALA A 122 -2.27 -9.66 8.41
N GLY A 123 -2.34 -10.26 7.23
CA GLY A 123 -3.59 -10.71 6.59
C GLY A 123 -4.17 -9.69 5.60
N GLN A 124 -3.70 -8.44 5.59
CA GLN A 124 -4.15 -7.41 4.65
C GLN A 124 -3.29 -7.36 3.37
N ILE A 125 -3.66 -6.47 2.45
CA ILE A 125 -2.90 -6.17 1.24
C ILE A 125 -2.05 -4.93 1.50
N ALA A 126 -0.73 -5.05 1.31
CA ALA A 126 0.20 -3.94 1.32
C ALA A 126 0.25 -3.28 -0.06
N GLU A 127 0.01 -1.97 -0.10
CA GLU A 127 0.13 -1.16 -1.31
C GLU A 127 1.46 -0.44 -1.34
N PHE A 128 2.21 -0.61 -2.43
CA PHE A 128 3.47 0.09 -2.65
C PHE A 128 3.32 1.03 -3.84
N THR A 129 3.55 2.32 -3.62
CA THR A 129 3.61 3.31 -4.69
C THR A 129 5.01 3.35 -5.29
N LEU A 130 5.08 3.27 -6.60
CA LEU A 130 6.28 3.35 -7.42
C LEU A 130 6.13 4.50 -8.41
N ILE A 131 7.24 5.06 -8.86
CA ILE A 131 7.23 6.21 -9.76
C ILE A 131 7.96 5.83 -11.04
N ALA A 132 7.26 5.92 -12.17
CA ALA A 132 7.83 5.79 -13.49
C ALA A 132 8.02 7.18 -14.11
N ARG A 133 9.26 7.61 -14.25
CA ARG A 133 9.62 8.90 -14.86
C ARG A 133 10.05 8.72 -16.30
N ASN A 134 9.44 9.49 -17.20
CA ASN A 134 9.84 9.57 -18.59
C ASN A 134 10.56 10.89 -18.86
N PRO A 135 11.91 10.92 -18.84
CA PRO A 135 12.66 12.13 -19.13
C PRO A 135 12.73 12.48 -20.63
N THR A 136 12.10 11.68 -21.50
CA THR A 136 12.23 11.81 -22.95
C THR A 136 11.02 12.48 -23.58
N LYS A 137 11.17 12.95 -24.83
CA LYS A 137 10.07 13.50 -25.64
C LYS A 137 9.13 12.44 -26.23
N LEU A 138 9.47 11.15 -26.07
CA LEU A 138 8.69 10.04 -26.59
C LEU A 138 7.71 9.57 -25.52
N GLU A 139 6.44 9.53 -25.86
CA GLU A 139 5.42 8.91 -25.01
C GLU A 139 5.63 7.40 -24.91
N ARG A 140 5.40 6.84 -23.72
CA ARG A 140 5.58 5.41 -23.46
C ARG A 140 4.23 4.76 -23.28
N PHE A 141 3.96 3.75 -24.10
CA PHE A 141 2.66 3.09 -24.16
C PHE A 141 2.72 1.64 -23.69
N ALA A 142 1.59 1.14 -23.20
CA ALA A 142 1.37 -0.25 -22.82
C ALA A 142 2.53 -0.81 -22.00
N LEU A 143 2.93 -0.07 -20.98
CA LEU A 143 3.87 -0.56 -19.98
C LEU A 143 3.10 -1.46 -19.03
N CYS A 144 3.69 -2.60 -18.69
CA CYS A 144 3.12 -3.60 -17.82
C CYS A 144 4.09 -3.87 -16.68
N LEU A 145 3.66 -3.65 -15.44
CA LEU A 145 4.45 -3.95 -14.25
C LEU A 145 3.88 -5.19 -13.56
N ASN A 146 4.75 -6.16 -13.33
CA ASN A 146 4.39 -7.41 -12.67
C ASN A 146 5.40 -7.79 -11.59
N ALA A 147 4.93 -8.52 -10.58
CA ALA A 147 5.71 -8.95 -9.43
C ALA A 147 5.15 -10.27 -8.88
N ALA A 148 6.01 -11.06 -8.23
CA ALA A 148 5.55 -12.26 -7.55
C ALA A 148 4.58 -11.88 -6.41
N GLY A 149 3.39 -12.49 -6.42
CA GLY A 149 2.36 -12.27 -5.40
C GLY A 149 1.29 -11.24 -5.78
N MET A 150 1.43 -10.51 -6.89
CA MET A 150 0.33 -9.70 -7.44
C MET A 150 -0.75 -10.61 -8.04
N ALA A 151 -2.01 -10.22 -7.85
CA ALA A 151 -3.15 -10.94 -8.44
C ALA A 151 -3.22 -10.74 -9.96
N GLN A 152 -2.94 -9.52 -10.42
CA GLN A 152 -2.91 -9.14 -11.83
C GLN A 152 -1.77 -8.15 -12.09
N PRO A 153 -1.20 -8.10 -13.30
CA PRO A 153 -0.25 -7.07 -13.69
C PRO A 153 -0.91 -5.69 -13.81
N GLU A 154 -0.17 -4.64 -13.47
CA GLU A 154 -0.61 -3.25 -13.61
C GLU A 154 -0.20 -2.71 -15.00
N TYR A 155 -1.12 -2.06 -15.71
CA TYR A 155 -0.86 -1.48 -17.03
C TYR A 155 -0.98 0.04 -16.99
N PHE A 156 -0.03 0.74 -17.61
CA PHE A 156 -0.03 2.20 -17.64
C PHE A 156 0.78 2.76 -18.81
N ASP A 157 0.55 4.05 -19.07
CA ASP A 157 1.27 4.85 -20.05
C ASP A 157 1.99 6.00 -19.33
N VAL A 158 3.08 6.50 -19.92
CA VAL A 158 3.83 7.63 -19.37
C VAL A 158 4.09 8.67 -20.45
N ALA A 159 3.40 9.80 -20.31
CA ALA A 159 3.53 10.95 -21.19
C ALA A 159 4.98 11.50 -21.22
N PRO A 160 5.34 12.26 -22.26
CA PRO A 160 6.67 12.87 -22.36
C PRO A 160 6.96 13.85 -21.21
N GLY A 161 8.13 13.72 -20.59
CA GLY A 161 8.57 14.63 -19.53
C GLY A 161 7.84 14.51 -18.19
N THR A 162 6.94 13.54 -18.02
CA THR A 162 6.12 13.39 -16.81
C THR A 162 6.60 12.26 -15.89
N GLU A 163 6.06 12.27 -14.68
CA GLU A 163 6.12 11.16 -13.74
C GLU A 163 4.72 10.54 -13.62
N HIS A 164 4.67 9.21 -13.59
CA HIS A 164 3.45 8.45 -13.37
C HIS A 164 3.59 7.61 -12.10
N PHE A 165 2.58 7.67 -11.24
CA PHE A 165 2.51 6.91 -10.00
C PHE A 165 1.79 5.59 -10.24
N VAL A 166 2.45 4.50 -9.88
CA VAL A 166 1.97 3.13 -10.09
C VAL A 166 1.85 2.47 -8.72
N THR A 167 0.68 1.95 -8.39
CA THR A 167 0.48 1.24 -7.12
C THR A 167 0.49 -0.26 -7.37
N ILE A 168 1.27 -1.00 -6.57
CA ILE A 168 1.26 -2.46 -6.59
C ILE A 168 0.70 -3.00 -5.27
N ALA A 169 -0.20 -3.98 -5.38
CA ALA A 169 -0.88 -4.61 -4.26
C ALA A 169 -0.29 -6.00 -3.99
N LEU A 170 0.23 -6.23 -2.78
CA LEU A 170 0.85 -7.50 -2.39
C LEU A 170 0.30 -8.01 -1.05
N PRO A 171 0.01 -9.32 -0.91
CA PRO A 171 -0.53 -9.86 0.33
C PRO A 171 0.51 -9.88 1.45
N ALA A 172 0.21 -9.19 2.55
CA ALA A 172 1.05 -9.11 3.75
C ALA A 172 0.74 -10.26 4.71
N ARG A 173 1.34 -11.43 4.49
CA ARG A 173 0.98 -12.67 5.21
C ARG A 173 1.55 -12.80 6.62
N ARG A 174 2.67 -12.17 6.90
CA ARG A 174 3.41 -12.27 8.18
C ARG A 174 3.78 -10.89 8.66
N ARG A 175 3.80 -10.68 9.98
CA ARG A 175 4.28 -9.43 10.58
C ARG A 175 5.78 -9.23 10.33
N GLY A 176 6.23 -8.00 10.57
CA GLY A 176 7.62 -7.59 10.47
C GLY A 176 7.90 -6.84 9.16
N TRP A 177 9.18 -6.71 8.81
CA TRP A 177 9.57 -5.99 7.61
C TRP A 177 9.30 -6.82 6.35
N MET A 178 8.35 -6.36 5.54
CA MET A 178 8.08 -6.93 4.21
C MET A 178 8.82 -6.13 3.14
N GLN A 179 9.73 -6.79 2.43
CA GLN A 179 10.42 -6.19 1.28
C GLN A 179 9.60 -6.35 0.00
N VAL A 180 9.65 -5.33 -0.86
CA VAL A 180 9.07 -5.44 -2.20
C VAL A 180 9.84 -6.51 -2.99
N PRO A 181 9.14 -7.48 -3.60
CA PRO A 181 9.76 -8.49 -4.44
C PRO A 181 10.34 -7.86 -5.72
N ARG A 182 11.06 -8.67 -6.49
CA ARG A 182 11.56 -8.23 -7.80
C ARG A 182 10.40 -7.90 -8.73
N LEU A 183 10.48 -6.72 -9.32
CA LEU A 183 9.51 -6.21 -10.29
C LEU A 183 10.04 -6.44 -11.70
N THR A 184 9.12 -6.78 -12.61
CA THR A 184 9.38 -6.89 -14.04
C THR A 184 8.52 -5.86 -14.75
N LEU A 185 9.17 -4.90 -15.39
CA LEU A 185 8.52 -3.96 -16.29
C LEU A 185 8.65 -4.50 -17.72
N ALA A 186 7.54 -4.64 -18.44
CA ALA A 186 7.50 -5.17 -19.79
C ALA A 186 6.64 -4.31 -20.71
N THR A 187 6.85 -4.45 -22.02
CA THR A 187 5.99 -3.87 -23.04
C THR A 187 6.02 -4.71 -24.31
N THR A 188 4.89 -4.75 -25.01
CA THR A 188 4.74 -5.35 -26.33
C THR A 188 4.35 -4.34 -27.41
N PHE A 189 4.31 -3.05 -27.06
CA PHE A 189 4.01 -1.96 -27.99
C PHE A 189 5.12 -1.84 -29.06
N PRO A 190 4.81 -1.49 -30.32
CA PRO A 190 3.48 -1.17 -30.85
C PRO A 190 2.68 -2.37 -31.38
N MET A 191 3.33 -3.30 -32.08
CA MET A 191 2.64 -4.31 -32.89
C MET A 191 2.45 -5.66 -32.18
N GLY A 192 2.90 -5.83 -30.94
CA GLY A 192 2.77 -7.11 -30.23
C GLY A 192 3.70 -8.24 -30.69
N ILE A 193 4.52 -8.00 -31.72
CA ILE A 193 5.45 -9.01 -32.28
C ILE A 193 6.74 -9.17 -31.46
N TRP A 194 7.15 -8.13 -30.73
CA TRP A 194 8.30 -8.12 -29.83
C TRP A 194 7.82 -7.89 -28.40
N ARG A 195 8.52 -8.49 -27.44
CA ARG A 195 8.35 -8.20 -26.03
C ARG A 195 9.68 -7.72 -25.47
N ALA A 196 9.72 -6.48 -25.00
CA ALA A 196 10.83 -5.96 -24.21
C ALA A 196 10.50 -6.07 -22.73
N TRP A 197 11.49 -6.37 -21.90
CA TRP A 197 11.34 -6.32 -20.45
C TRP A 197 12.63 -5.92 -19.74
N ALA A 198 12.47 -5.39 -18.54
CA ALA A 198 13.55 -5.07 -17.63
C ALA A 198 13.16 -5.49 -16.21
N ARG A 199 14.16 -5.88 -15.43
CA ARG A 199 13.97 -6.23 -14.01
C ARG A 199 14.52 -5.15 -13.11
N TRP A 200 13.78 -4.91 -12.04
CA TRP A 200 14.10 -3.92 -11.04
C TRP A 200 13.78 -4.47 -9.65
N HIS A 201 14.68 -4.26 -8.71
CA HIS A 201 14.47 -4.61 -7.30
C HIS A 201 14.61 -3.33 -6.48
N PRO A 202 13.51 -2.61 -6.21
CA PRO A 202 13.57 -1.45 -5.32
C PRO A 202 14.00 -1.89 -3.92
N ALA A 203 14.79 -1.08 -3.24
CA ALA A 203 15.06 -1.21 -1.80
C ALA A 203 13.91 -0.58 -0.99
N LEU A 204 12.66 -0.94 -1.32
CA LEU A 204 11.46 -0.49 -0.65
C LEU A 204 10.95 -1.59 0.29
N ARG A 205 10.59 -1.21 1.51
CA ARG A 205 10.03 -2.10 2.53
C ARG A 205 8.87 -1.42 3.23
N VAL A 206 7.94 -2.22 3.70
CA VAL A 206 6.81 -1.78 4.53
C VAL A 206 6.83 -2.57 5.82
N LEU A 207 6.38 -1.95 6.91
CA LEU A 207 6.22 -2.64 8.17
C LEU A 207 4.82 -3.26 8.23
N VAL A 208 4.76 -4.56 8.55
CA VAL A 208 3.51 -5.28 8.71
C VAL A 208 3.27 -5.50 10.21
N TYR A 209 2.22 -4.90 10.74
CA TYR A 209 1.82 -5.05 12.14
C TYR A 209 1.21 -6.46 12.39
N PRO A 210 1.29 -6.99 13.62
CA PRO A 210 0.59 -8.25 13.94
C PRO A 210 -0.91 -8.10 13.72
N GLN A 211 -1.59 -9.15 13.26
CA GLN A 211 -3.05 -9.11 13.08
C GLN A 211 -3.72 -8.92 14.44
N PRO A 212 -4.60 -7.92 14.64
CA PRO A 212 -5.31 -7.75 15.91
C PRO A 212 -6.25 -8.94 16.16
N GLU A 213 -6.34 -9.35 17.42
CA GLU A 213 -7.23 -10.44 17.83
C GLU A 213 -8.71 -10.13 17.53
N THR A 214 -9.41 -11.12 16.98
CA THR A 214 -10.85 -11.09 16.73
C THR A 214 -11.50 -12.39 17.23
N PRO A 215 -12.53 -12.33 18.09
CA PRO A 215 -13.16 -11.14 18.67
C PRO A 215 -12.24 -10.39 19.65
N ALA A 216 -12.53 -9.12 19.89
CA ALA A 216 -11.74 -8.29 20.80
C ALA A 216 -11.83 -8.82 22.24
N ALA A 217 -10.68 -9.04 22.88
CA ALA A 217 -10.62 -9.28 24.31
C ALA A 217 -10.86 -7.97 25.09
N PRO A 218 -11.53 -7.99 26.24
CA PRO A 218 -11.73 -6.79 27.05
C PRO A 218 -10.38 -6.19 27.45
N LEU A 219 -10.32 -4.85 27.53
CA LEU A 219 -9.15 -4.14 28.04
C LEU A 219 -8.89 -4.55 29.50
N PRO A 220 -7.61 -4.66 29.92
CA PRO A 220 -7.29 -4.89 31.32
C PRO A 220 -7.78 -3.76 32.22
N ALA A 221 -7.90 -4.03 33.51
CA ALA A 221 -8.33 -3.03 34.48
C ALA A 221 -7.37 -1.83 34.48
N ARG A 222 -7.93 -0.62 34.55
CA ARG A 222 -7.15 0.62 34.61
C ARG A 222 -6.47 0.73 35.98
N VAL A 223 -5.23 1.18 35.98
CA VAL A 223 -4.51 1.58 37.18
C VAL A 223 -4.89 3.03 37.46
N ALA A 224 -5.29 3.34 38.70
CA ALA A 224 -5.48 4.73 39.09
C ALA A 224 -4.16 5.47 38.90
N ALA A 225 -4.17 6.58 38.14
CA ALA A 225 -3.00 7.44 38.03
C ALA A 225 -2.55 7.77 39.45
N SER A 226 -1.26 7.60 39.74
CA SER A 226 -0.72 7.77 41.08
C SER A 226 -0.67 9.25 41.45
N GLY A 227 -1.83 9.87 41.64
CA GLY A 227 -2.03 11.04 42.47
C GLY A 227 -2.45 10.55 43.86
N GLU A 228 -1.86 11.10 44.91
CA GLU A 228 -2.17 10.77 46.30
C GLU A 228 -3.68 10.85 46.56
N GLY A 229 -4.33 9.70 46.52
CA GLY A 229 -5.78 9.58 46.57
C GLY A 229 -6.15 8.11 46.59
N SER A 230 -5.74 7.43 47.65
CA SER A 230 -5.98 6.01 47.90
C SER A 230 -7.47 5.65 47.81
N ALA A 231 -7.95 5.26 46.64
CA ALA A 231 -9.23 4.56 46.47
C ALA A 231 -9.04 3.07 46.73
N ARG A 232 -8.69 2.72 47.97
CA ARG A 232 -8.98 1.40 48.53
C ARG A 232 -10.34 1.49 49.20
N GLY A 233 -11.36 1.02 48.50
CA GLY A 233 -12.72 0.97 49.02
C GLY A 233 -13.61 0.10 48.16
N GLN A 234 -13.63 -1.20 48.43
CA GLN A 234 -14.76 -2.06 48.09
C GLN A 234 -16.03 -1.43 48.68
N GLY A 235 -17.00 -1.11 47.82
CA GLY A 235 -18.35 -0.75 48.23
C GLY A 235 -18.52 0.68 48.74
N SER A 236 -18.68 1.64 47.84
CA SER A 236 -19.46 2.85 48.14
C SER A 236 -19.92 3.49 46.84
N GLU A 237 -21.23 3.69 46.73
CA GLU A 237 -21.90 4.37 45.64
C GLU A 237 -21.24 5.73 45.35
N ASP A 238 -20.88 5.96 44.09
CA ASP A 238 -20.68 7.25 43.42
C ASP A 238 -20.76 8.50 44.31
N ILE A 239 -19.66 8.88 44.95
CA ILE A 239 -19.55 10.19 45.59
C ILE A 239 -19.20 11.21 44.50
N ALA A 240 -20.21 11.62 43.74
CA ALA A 240 -20.13 12.84 42.93
C ALA A 240 -20.00 14.04 43.90
N ALA A 241 -18.97 14.86 43.71
CA ALA A 241 -18.85 16.10 44.46
C ALA A 241 -20.06 16.99 44.17
N LEU A 242 -20.74 17.43 45.23
CA LEU A 242 -21.94 18.26 45.15
C LEU A 242 -21.51 19.72 45.22
N ARG A 243 -21.80 20.49 44.16
CA ARG A 243 -21.49 21.93 44.08
C ARG A 243 -22.79 22.75 44.05
N PRO A 244 -22.81 23.98 44.59
CA PRO A 244 -23.90 24.93 44.32
C PRO A 244 -24.07 25.16 42.81
N TYR A 245 -25.29 25.03 42.32
CA TYR A 245 -25.66 25.22 40.92
C TYR A 245 -25.29 26.62 40.43
N ALA A 246 -24.55 26.70 39.32
CA ALA A 246 -24.19 27.97 38.69
C ALA A 246 -25.13 28.26 37.50
N PRO A 247 -25.50 29.55 37.25
CA PRO A 247 -26.25 29.92 36.06
C PRO A 247 -25.43 29.59 34.80
N GLY A 248 -25.80 28.52 34.09
CA GLY A 248 -25.04 27.96 32.97
C GLY A 248 -24.95 26.43 33.01
N ASP A 249 -25.17 25.81 34.17
CA ASP A 249 -25.22 24.35 34.31
C ASP A 249 -26.48 23.76 33.65
N SER A 250 -26.33 22.61 32.99
CA SER A 250 -27.46 21.91 32.38
C SER A 250 -28.47 21.45 33.44
N PRO A 251 -29.79 21.64 33.24
CA PRO A 251 -30.83 21.19 34.18
C PRO A 251 -30.81 19.68 34.46
N ARG A 252 -30.18 18.88 33.58
CA ARG A 252 -30.01 17.43 33.73
C ARG A 252 -28.99 17.04 34.80
N LEU A 253 -28.12 17.96 35.21
CA LEU A 253 -27.08 17.73 36.21
C LEU A 253 -27.55 18.05 37.64
N VAL A 254 -28.81 18.48 37.81
CA VAL A 254 -29.37 18.81 39.12
C VAL A 254 -29.57 17.54 39.95
N ALA A 255 -28.97 17.51 41.14
CA ALA A 255 -29.03 16.39 42.07
C ALA A 255 -30.33 16.42 42.88
N TRP A 256 -31.48 16.22 42.24
CA TRP A 256 -32.81 16.30 42.89
C TRP A 256 -32.94 15.47 44.17
N LYS A 257 -32.32 14.29 44.20
CA LYS A 257 -32.32 13.38 45.37
C LYS A 257 -31.53 13.92 46.57
N ALA A 258 -30.49 14.73 46.34
CA ALA A 258 -29.70 15.38 47.40
C ALA A 258 -30.41 16.63 47.94
N ILE A 259 -31.08 17.39 47.05
CA ILE A 259 -31.89 18.56 47.41
C ILE A 259 -33.05 18.14 48.33
N ALA A 260 -33.76 17.06 47.99
CA ALA A 260 -34.88 16.55 48.78
C ALA A 260 -34.49 16.07 50.19
N ARG A 261 -33.23 15.67 50.41
CA ARG A 261 -32.74 15.16 51.70
C ARG A 261 -32.24 16.28 52.63
N THR A 262 -31.80 17.40 52.07
CA THR A 262 -31.10 18.47 52.81
C THR A 262 -31.99 19.70 53.05
N ALA A 263 -33.24 19.69 52.56
CA ALA A 263 -34.22 20.78 52.71
C ALA A 263 -33.64 22.18 52.43
N SER A 264 -32.72 22.27 51.48
CA SER A 264 -31.99 23.49 51.13
C SER A 264 -32.62 24.12 49.88
N GLU A 265 -32.89 25.43 49.91
CA GLU A 265 -33.46 26.17 48.78
C GLU A 265 -32.47 26.37 47.61
N ASN A 266 -31.21 26.05 47.82
CA ASN A 266 -30.15 26.19 46.81
C ASN A 266 -30.08 24.93 45.95
N LEU A 267 -30.18 25.10 44.62
CA LEU A 267 -29.97 24.02 43.65
C LEU A 267 -28.53 23.50 43.77
N ILE A 268 -28.39 22.18 43.78
CA ILE A 268 -27.10 21.48 43.85
C ILE A 268 -26.90 20.72 42.54
N SER A 269 -25.79 20.96 41.84
CA SER A 269 -25.41 20.22 40.63
C SER A 269 -24.43 19.09 40.99
N LYS A 270 -24.59 17.93 40.33
CA LYS A 270 -23.62 16.83 40.35
C LYS A 270 -22.42 17.27 39.53
N GLN A 271 -21.29 17.53 40.18
CA GLN A 271 -20.03 17.72 39.48
C GLN A 271 -19.44 16.33 39.22
N PHE A 272 -19.47 15.92 37.96
CA PHE A 272 -18.56 14.87 37.51
C PHE A 272 -17.21 15.55 37.40
N ASP A 273 -16.29 15.22 38.30
CA ASP A 273 -14.89 15.55 38.06
C ASP A 273 -14.54 14.97 36.68
N GLY A 274 -13.82 15.74 35.86
CA GLY A 274 -13.39 15.31 34.54
C GLY A 274 -12.43 14.16 34.73
N GLY A 275 -12.99 12.95 34.90
CA GLY A 275 -12.30 11.80 35.43
C GLY A 275 -11.04 11.55 34.63
N ASP A 276 -9.91 11.68 35.30
CA ASP A 276 -8.60 11.28 34.81
C ASP A 276 -8.78 9.93 34.11
N LEU A 277 -8.60 9.91 32.79
CA LEU A 277 -8.80 8.72 31.97
C LEU A 277 -7.73 7.72 32.39
N GLY A 278 -8.02 6.93 33.43
CA GLY A 278 -7.04 6.16 34.19
C GLY A 278 -6.07 5.38 33.32
N GLU A 279 -4.86 5.20 33.81
CA GLU A 279 -3.72 4.68 33.07
C GLU A 279 -3.84 3.18 32.79
N LEU A 280 -3.38 2.72 31.63
CA LEU A 280 -3.39 1.30 31.27
C LEU A 280 -1.97 0.73 31.16
N SER A 281 -1.69 -0.37 31.86
CA SER A 281 -0.45 -1.13 31.69
C SER A 281 -0.71 -2.35 30.80
N LEU A 282 -0.15 -2.38 29.59
CA LEU A 282 -0.26 -3.50 28.66
C LEU A 282 1.00 -4.36 28.75
N GLU A 283 0.98 -5.37 29.62
CA GLU A 283 2.15 -6.18 29.94
C GLU A 283 2.08 -7.58 29.33
N TRP A 284 3.17 -8.00 28.70
CA TRP A 284 3.32 -9.36 28.16
C TRP A 284 3.23 -10.45 29.25
N SER A 285 3.76 -10.18 30.44
CA SER A 285 3.75 -11.07 31.61
C SER A 285 2.34 -11.27 32.18
N ALA A 286 1.46 -10.28 32.04
CA ALA A 286 0.07 -10.37 32.51
C ALA A 286 -0.80 -11.29 31.65
N LEU A 287 -0.34 -11.64 30.45
CA LEU A 287 -1.05 -12.56 29.54
C LEU A 287 -0.90 -14.02 29.97
N PRO A 288 -1.94 -14.86 29.78
CA PRO A 288 -1.89 -16.28 30.15
C PRO A 288 -0.67 -17.00 29.57
N ALA A 289 0.03 -17.75 30.43
CA ALA A 289 1.23 -18.49 30.03
C ALA A 289 0.96 -19.51 28.90
N SER A 290 -0.25 -20.06 28.84
CA SER A 290 -0.73 -21.01 27.82
C SER A 290 -0.84 -20.41 26.41
N MET A 291 -0.84 -19.08 26.28
CA MET A 291 -0.94 -18.40 25.00
C MET A 291 0.41 -18.38 24.28
N GLY A 292 0.43 -18.85 23.03
CA GLY A 292 1.60 -18.74 22.15
C GLY A 292 1.98 -17.29 21.88
N SER A 293 3.25 -17.06 21.53
CA SER A 293 3.81 -15.72 21.31
C SER A 293 3.02 -14.88 20.29
N GLU A 294 2.62 -15.49 19.17
CA GLU A 294 1.81 -14.85 18.14
C GLU A 294 0.47 -14.32 18.66
N ALA A 295 -0.25 -15.15 19.41
CA ALA A 295 -1.55 -14.78 19.97
C ALA A 295 -1.43 -13.67 21.02
N ARG A 296 -0.33 -13.65 21.79
CA ARG A 296 -0.04 -12.54 22.72
C ARG A 296 0.18 -11.23 21.98
N LEU A 297 0.95 -11.24 20.88
CA LEU A 297 1.12 -10.06 20.04
C LEU A 297 -0.19 -9.59 19.43
N SER A 298 -1.02 -10.51 18.91
CA SER A 298 -2.35 -10.18 18.38
C SER A 298 -3.25 -9.52 19.42
N ARG A 299 -3.23 -10.01 20.67
CA ARG A 299 -3.99 -9.43 21.77
C ARG A 299 -3.45 -8.05 22.18
N LEU A 300 -2.13 -7.91 22.32
CA LEU A 300 -1.51 -6.62 22.64
C LEU A 300 -1.78 -5.59 21.55
N THR A 301 -1.67 -5.96 20.27
CA THR A 301 -2.04 -5.09 19.15
C THR A 301 -3.49 -4.64 19.27
N ARG A 302 -4.41 -5.56 19.58
CA ARG A 302 -5.83 -5.22 19.76
C ARG A 302 -6.04 -4.24 20.91
N TRP A 303 -5.43 -4.49 22.06
CA TRP A 303 -5.53 -3.61 23.22
C TRP A 303 -4.92 -2.24 23.00
N VAL A 304 -3.78 -2.14 22.29
CA VAL A 304 -3.17 -0.86 21.91
C VAL A 304 -4.13 -0.04 21.02
N LEU A 305 -4.77 -0.69 20.04
CA LEU A 305 -5.75 -0.03 19.17
C LEU A 305 -7.01 0.42 19.92
N ASP A 306 -7.53 -0.44 20.80
CA ASP A 306 -8.73 -0.13 21.59
C ASP A 306 -8.45 0.96 22.64
N ALA A 307 -7.26 0.98 23.24
CA ALA A 307 -6.83 2.01 24.20
C ALA A 307 -6.65 3.39 23.53
N ASP A 308 -6.04 3.42 22.33
CA ASP A 308 -5.89 4.65 21.55
C ASP A 308 -7.25 5.18 21.07
N ALA A 309 -8.14 4.30 20.58
CA ALA A 309 -9.50 4.68 20.18
C ALA A 309 -10.34 5.20 21.36
N ALA A 310 -10.08 4.72 22.58
CA ALA A 310 -10.70 5.21 23.82
C ALA A 310 -10.05 6.50 24.36
N GLY A 311 -8.96 6.99 23.75
CA GLY A 311 -8.23 8.18 24.19
C GLY A 311 -7.54 8.02 25.54
N VAL A 312 -7.27 6.79 25.97
CA VAL A 312 -6.66 6.48 27.27
C VAL A 312 -5.14 6.47 27.14
N ARG A 313 -4.42 6.88 28.18
CA ARG A 313 -2.96 6.78 28.24
C ARG A 313 -2.56 5.34 28.57
N TYR A 314 -1.64 4.76 27.82
CA TYR A 314 -1.21 3.38 28.03
C TYR A 314 0.30 3.21 27.90
N SER A 315 0.85 2.25 28.64
CA SER A 315 2.22 1.76 28.49
C SER A 315 2.21 0.37 27.85
N LEU A 316 3.29 0.03 27.14
CA LEU A 316 3.44 -1.29 26.52
C LEU A 316 4.75 -1.92 26.99
N GLU A 317 4.66 -3.12 27.55
CA GLU A 317 5.82 -3.90 27.96
C GLU A 317 5.81 -5.27 27.28
N ILE A 318 6.81 -5.49 26.42
CA ILE A 318 7.08 -6.75 25.76
C ILE A 318 8.50 -7.23 26.14
N PRO A 319 8.81 -8.52 26.01
CA PRO A 319 10.12 -9.03 26.41
C PRO A 319 11.26 -8.29 25.67
N GLY A 320 12.10 -7.58 26.42
CA GLY A 320 13.22 -6.80 25.88
C GLY A 320 12.88 -5.37 25.41
N THR A 321 11.63 -4.92 25.49
CA THR A 321 11.26 -3.54 25.13
C THR A 321 10.13 -3.02 26.02
N ARG A 322 10.38 -1.87 26.66
CA ARG A 322 9.41 -1.18 27.51
C ARG A 322 9.17 0.21 26.96
N ILE A 323 7.91 0.53 26.67
CA ILE A 323 7.48 1.84 26.22
C ILE A 323 6.68 2.47 27.35
N ALA A 324 7.16 3.63 27.82
CA ALA A 324 6.53 4.38 28.90
C ALA A 324 5.10 4.82 28.53
N ILE A 325 4.35 5.22 29.55
CA ILE A 325 2.97 5.66 29.36
C ILE A 325 2.89 6.93 28.53
N ASP A 326 2.10 6.89 27.48
CA ASP A 326 1.83 8.04 26.62
C ASP A 326 0.51 7.82 25.86
N HIS A 327 0.17 8.75 24.96
CA HIS A 327 -1.04 8.70 24.13
C HIS A 327 -0.81 9.38 22.77
N GLY A 328 -1.71 9.12 21.83
CA GLY A 328 -1.74 9.76 20.51
C GLY A 328 -1.00 8.99 19.43
N ALA A 329 -1.13 9.48 18.19
CA ALA A 329 -0.74 8.75 16.97
C ALA A 329 0.74 8.34 16.93
N ALA A 330 1.64 9.17 17.47
CA ALA A 330 3.08 8.85 17.51
C ALA A 330 3.37 7.71 18.49
N HIS A 331 2.66 7.66 19.62
CA HIS A 331 2.79 6.58 20.59
C HIS A 331 2.19 5.28 20.09
N LEU A 332 1.00 5.35 19.47
CA LEU A 332 0.37 4.21 18.78
C LEU A 332 1.34 3.58 17.77
N THR A 333 1.91 4.41 16.89
CA THR A 333 2.86 3.95 15.87
C THR A 333 4.06 3.26 16.52
N ARG A 334 4.67 3.86 17.55
CA ARG A 334 5.82 3.29 18.27
C ARG A 334 5.49 1.93 18.91
N CYS A 335 4.30 1.79 19.49
CA CYS A 335 3.84 0.55 20.10
C CYS A 335 3.63 -0.55 19.05
N LEU A 336 2.97 -0.22 17.93
CA LEU A 336 2.76 -1.15 16.83
C LEU A 336 4.08 -1.56 16.16
N GLU A 337 5.04 -0.64 16.03
CA GLU A 337 6.38 -0.92 15.52
C GLU A 337 7.15 -1.92 16.39
N ALA A 338 7.10 -1.73 17.72
CA ALA A 338 7.71 -2.67 18.66
C ALA A 338 7.08 -4.06 18.57
N LEU A 339 5.75 -4.14 18.49
CA LEU A 339 5.02 -5.41 18.33
C LEU A 339 5.33 -6.11 16.99
N ALA A 340 5.51 -5.34 15.91
CA ALA A 340 5.81 -5.88 14.59
C ALA A 340 7.24 -6.42 14.47
N THR A 341 8.20 -5.78 15.11
CA THR A 341 9.63 -6.11 15.02
C THR A 341 10.09 -7.13 16.06
N TRP A 342 9.26 -7.43 17.06
CA TRP A 342 9.59 -8.39 18.10
C TRP A 342 9.66 -9.84 17.57
N GLY A 343 10.83 -10.45 17.75
CA GLY A 343 11.12 -11.85 17.36
C GLY A 343 11.08 -12.12 15.86
N ALA A 344 11.10 -11.08 15.03
CA ALA A 344 10.97 -11.14 13.56
C ALA A 344 12.31 -11.33 12.83
#